data_AF-A0A662UAI0-F1
#
_entry.id   AF-A0A662UAI0-F1
#
_cell.length_a   1.000
_cell.length_b   1.000
_cell.length_c   1.000
_cell.angle_alpha   90.00
_cell.angle_beta   90.00
_cell.angle_gamma   90.00
#
_symmetry.space_group_name_H-M   'P 1'
#
loop_
_entity.id
_entity.type
_entity.pdbx_description
1 polymer ?
#
loop_
_entity_poly.entity_id
_entity_poly.type
_entity_poly.pdbx_seq_one_letter_code
_entity_poly.pdbx_strand_id
1 'polypeptide(L)' 'GAGAMLTHEASIGKVAEEEIVYLMSKGFTREEAEEIVVRGFMNVEIRGVTPKIKAYISNILKLMSKRSLSG' A
#
# COMPACT_ATOMS: atom_id res chain seq x y z
N GLY A 1 8.20 -36.10 11.14
CA GLY A 1 8.47 -34.68 11.44
C GLY A 1 7.83 -33.85 10.36
N ALA A 2 6.92 -32.96 10.73
CA ALA A 2 6.23 -32.11 9.75
C ALA A 2 7.21 -31.03 9.25
N GLY A 3 7.54 -31.08 7.96
CA GLY A 3 8.36 -30.06 7.31
C GLY A 3 7.58 -28.75 7.23
N ALA A 4 8.18 -27.66 7.71
CA ALA A 4 7.62 -26.33 7.57
C ALA A 4 7.70 -25.89 6.10
N MET A 5 6.55 -25.55 5.50
CA MET A 5 6.50 -24.82 4.23
C MET A 5 6.75 -23.34 4.50
N LEU A 6 7.84 -22.81 3.98
CA LEU A 6 8.10 -21.37 3.92
C LEU A 6 7.64 -20.88 2.56
N THR A 7 6.45 -20.26 2.49
CA THR A 7 5.98 -19.54 1.31
C THR A 7 6.65 -18.16 1.29
N HIS A 8 7.56 -17.93 0.35
CA HIS A 8 8.09 -16.59 0.06
C HIS A 8 7.20 -15.96 -1.02
N GLU A 9 6.19 -15.20 -0.62
CA GLU A 9 5.35 -14.45 -1.56
C GLU A 9 6.02 -13.11 -1.87
N ALA A 10 6.62 -13.02 -3.05
CA ALA A 10 7.10 -11.77 -3.62
C ALA A 10 6.29 -11.49 -4.89
N SER A 11 5.30 -10.60 -4.80
CA SER A 11 4.52 -10.14 -5.95
C SER A 11 5.21 -8.91 -6.57
N ILE A 12 5.91 -9.11 -7.68
CA ILE A 12 6.31 -8.02 -8.59
C ILE A 12 5.20 -7.91 -9.65
N GLY A 13 4.24 -7.03 -9.39
CA GLY A 13 3.18 -6.69 -10.34
C GLY A 13 3.44 -5.31 -10.94
N LYS A 14 3.27 -5.16 -12.26
CA LYS A 14 3.14 -3.84 -12.88
C LYS A 14 2.05 -3.06 -12.13
N VAL A 15 2.26 -1.75 -11.95
CA VAL A 15 1.28 -0.83 -11.35
C VAL A 15 -0.13 -1.17 -11.81
N ALA A 16 -1.06 -1.18 -10.85
CA ALA A 16 -2.48 -1.52 -10.95
C ALA A 16 -3.23 -0.59 -11.93
N GLU A 17 -2.89 -0.66 -13.21
CA GLU A 17 -3.36 0.26 -14.25
C GLU A 17 -4.88 0.13 -14.45
N GLU A 18 -5.42 -1.09 -14.30
CA GLU A 18 -6.86 -1.33 -14.35
C GLU A 18 -7.59 -0.61 -13.21
N GLU A 19 -7.03 -0.67 -12.00
CA GLU A 19 -7.53 0.02 -10.81
C GLU A 19 -7.40 1.54 -10.94
N ILE A 20 -6.32 2.04 -11.53
CA ILE A 20 -6.13 3.47 -11.83
C ILE A 20 -7.20 3.94 -12.81
N VAL A 21 -7.38 3.24 -13.93
CA VAL A 21 -8.40 3.56 -14.94
C VAL A 21 -9.80 3.51 -14.33
N TYR A 22 -10.07 2.53 -13.46
CA TYR A 22 -11.33 2.45 -12.74
C TYR A 22 -11.58 3.66 -11.85
N LEU A 23 -10.61 4.09 -11.05
CA LEU A 23 -10.73 5.28 -10.21
C LEU A 23 -10.87 6.56 -11.05
N MET A 24 -10.13 6.67 -12.15
CA MET A 24 -10.28 7.79 -13.08
C MET A 24 -11.69 7.85 -13.68
N SER A 25 -12.31 6.70 -13.99
CA SER A 25 -13.70 6.64 -14.45
C SER A 25 -14.71 7.14 -13.40
N LYS A 26 -14.32 7.17 -12.11
CA LYS A 26 -15.11 7.72 -11.00
C LYS A 26 -14.85 9.20 -10.75
N GLY A 27 -14.01 9.85 -11.56
CA GLY A 27 -13.75 11.29 -11.50
C GLY A 27 -12.50 11.70 -10.74
N PHE A 28 -11.66 10.75 -10.32
CA PHE A 28 -10.34 11.05 -9.74
C PHE A 28 -9.32 11.39 -10.83
N THR A 29 -8.36 12.26 -10.53
CA THR A 29 -7.19 12.41 -11.42
C THR A 29 -6.31 11.17 -11.37
N ARG A 30 -5.40 11.02 -12.33
CA ARG A 30 -4.46 9.89 -12.35
C ARG A 30 -3.59 9.89 -11.09
N GLU A 31 -3.14 11.05 -10.67
CA GLU A 31 -2.33 11.24 -9.45
C GLU A 31 -3.12 10.86 -8.20
N GLU A 32 -4.39 11.27 -8.10
CA GLU A 32 -5.27 10.88 -6.99
C GLU A 32 -5.53 9.37 -6.97
N ALA A 33 -5.74 8.76 -8.13
CA ALA A 33 -5.95 7.33 -8.27
C ALA A 33 -4.70 6.53 -7.84
N GLU A 34 -3.51 6.95 -8.29
CA GLU A 34 -2.22 6.37 -7.87
C GLU A 34 -2.02 6.50 -6.36
N GLU A 35 -2.34 7.66 -5.77
CA GLU A 35 -2.27 7.87 -4.33
C GLU A 35 -3.22 6.92 -3.56
N ILE A 36 -4.46 6.74 -4.04
CA ILE A 36 -5.44 5.83 -3.42
C ILE A 36 -4.94 4.38 -3.47
N VAL A 37 -4.43 3.92 -4.62
CA VAL A 37 -3.89 2.56 -4.79
C VAL A 37 -2.70 2.33 -3.86
N VAL A 38 -1.74 3.25 -3.84
CA VAL A 38 -0.55 3.14 -2.98
C VAL A 38 -0.94 3.16 -1.49
N ARG A 39 -1.89 4.00 -1.09
CA ARG A 39 -2.43 4.04 0.28
C ARG A 39 -3.13 2.73 0.67
N GLY A 40 -3.94 2.17 -0.23
CA GLY A 40 -4.61 0.89 -0.02
C GLY A 40 -3.62 -0.25 0.17
N PHE A 41 -2.56 -0.30 -0.65
CA PHE A 41 -1.49 -1.29 -0.53
C PHE A 41 -0.69 -1.16 0.77
N MET A 42 -0.40 0.07 1.21
CA MET A 42 0.31 0.32 2.47
C MET A 42 -0.55 0.10 3.73
N ASN A 43 -1.87 -0.08 3.59
CA ASN A 43 -2.75 -0.30 4.74
C ASN A 43 -2.67 -1.75 5.21
N VAL A 44 -1.56 -2.08 5.87
CA VAL A 44 -1.34 -3.43 6.42
C VAL A 44 -1.87 -3.46 7.86
N GLU A 45 -2.80 -4.38 8.15
CA GLU A 45 -3.19 -4.64 9.54
C GLU A 45 -2.06 -5.32 10.30
N ILE A 46 -1.28 -4.54 11.04
CA ILE A 46 -0.27 -5.09 11.95
C ILE A 46 -1.00 -5.58 13.22
N ARG A 47 -1.07 -6.90 13.39
CA ARG A 47 -1.61 -7.54 14.59
C ARG A 47 -0.57 -7.49 15.73
N GLY A 48 -1.03 -7.36 16.97
CA GLY A 48 -0.17 -7.41 18.17
C GLY A 48 0.59 -6.12 18.51
N VAL A 49 0.39 -5.01 17.78
CA VAL A 49 1.00 -3.71 18.09
C VAL A 49 0.03 -2.78 18.83
N THR A 50 0.55 -2.01 19.77
CA THR A 50 -0.24 -1.01 20.52
C THR A 50 -0.69 0.14 19.60
N PRO A 51 -1.79 0.84 19.92
CA PRO A 51 -2.28 1.97 19.11
C PRO A 51 -1.24 3.06 18.87
N LYS A 52 -0.36 3.30 19.86
CA LYS A 52 0.74 4.28 19.77
C LYS A 52 1.76 3.90 18.69
N ILE A 53 2.12 2.61 18.63
CA ILE A 53 3.07 2.09 17.62
C ILE A 53 2.42 2.11 16.22
N LYS A 54 1.13 1.74 16.11
CA LYS A 54 0.39 1.87 14.84
C LYS A 54 0.42 3.31 14.30
N ALA A 55 0.10 4.29 15.15
CA ALA A 55 0.10 5.69 14.75
C ALA A 55 1.46 6.17 14.24
N TYR A 56 2.55 5.72 14.90
CA TYR A 56 3.91 6.05 14.48
C TYR A 56 4.26 5.46 13.11
N ILE A 57 3.94 4.18 12.88
CA ILE A 57 4.16 3.49 11.59
C ILE A 57 3.35 4.16 10.48
N SER A 58 2.06 4.45 10.72
CA SER A 58 1.21 5.14 9.74
C SER A 58 1.74 6.51 9.34
N ASN A 59 2.32 7.26 10.28
CA ASN A 59 2.94 8.56 9.99
C ASN A 59 4.18 8.41 9.09
N ILE A 60 5.03 7.41 9.36
CA ILE A 60 6.21 7.14 8.54
C ILE A 60 5.80 6.75 7.11
N LEU A 61 4.86 5.82 6.97
CA LEU A 61 4.35 5.38 5.65
C LEU A 61 3.77 6.56 4.86
N LYS A 62 3.03 7.46 5.53
CA LYS A 62 2.47 8.66 4.90
C LYS A 62 3.55 9.61 4.38
N LEU A 63 4.66 9.78 5.12
CA LEU A 63 5.78 10.61 4.70
C LEU A 63 6.53 10.01 3.50
N MET A 64 6.73 8.69 3.52
CA MET A 64 7.40 7.98 2.42
C MET A 64 6.61 8.04 1.12
N SER A 65 5.31 7.75 1.17
CA SER A 65 4.43 7.80 -0.01
C SER A 65 4.36 9.18 -0.63
N LYS A 66 4.26 10.25 0.19
CA LYS A 66 4.32 11.62 -0.33
C LYS A 66 5.61 11.88 -1.10
N ARG A 67 6.75 11.40 -0.59
CA ARG A 67 8.06 11.63 -1.22
C ARG A 67 8.24 10.83 -2.52
N SER A 68 7.71 9.61 -2.60
CA SER A 68 7.75 8.79 -3.82
C SER A 68 6.84 9.31 -4.94
N LEU A 69 5.75 10.01 -4.60
CA LEU A 69 4.81 10.57 -5.58
C LEU A 69 5.15 12.01 -5.99
N SER A 70 6.11 12.66 -5.31
CA SER A 70 6.54 14.04 -5.58
C SER A 70 7.92 14.13 -6.25
N GLY A 71 8.47 12.98 -6.67
CA GLY A 71 9.77 12.85 -7.33
C GLY A 71 9.63 12.54 -8.82
#